data_AF-A0A318TMZ9-F1
#
_entry.id   AF-A0A318TMZ9-F1
#
_cell.length_a   1.000
_cell.length_b   1.000
_cell.length_c   1.000
_cell.angle_alpha   90.00
_cell.angle_beta   90.00
_cell.angle_gamma   90.00
#
_symmetry.space_group_name_H-M   'P 1'
#
loop_
_entity.id
_entity.type
_entity.pdbx_description
1 polymer ?
#
loop_
_entity_poly.entity_id
_entity_poly.type
_entity_poly.pdbx_seq_one_letter_code
_entity_poly.pdbx_strand_id
1 'polypeptide(L)'
;MSAIIWRKIISASVSGSLFAILVALIVPNPFGESISSIGEYIFTFILATPVYLMYSFPVILIYGVITSIICDLISKFITRKNNHKKIELILNVIFHILFGLILLPFSLGAAILFLITDKMIQKRNYKFNWVHSVKSLIIPCAIWLIFMGIIYLEHIFSNLNELLV
;
A
#
# COMPACT_ATOMS: atom_id res chain seq x y z
N MET A 1 -3.44 -23.27 1.95
CA MET A 1 -2.31 -22.35 1.71
C MET A 1 -2.62 -21.38 0.57
N SER A 2 -3.02 -21.87 -0.62
CA SER A 2 -3.32 -21.04 -1.81
C SER A 2 -4.34 -19.91 -1.57
N ALA A 3 -5.45 -20.18 -0.90
CA ALA A 3 -6.45 -19.12 -0.61
C ALA A 3 -5.92 -17.98 0.27
N ILE A 4 -4.90 -18.24 1.11
CA ILE A 4 -4.30 -17.22 1.98
C ILE A 4 -3.42 -16.29 1.14
N ILE A 5 -2.53 -16.84 0.31
CA ILE A 5 -1.63 -16.03 -0.52
C ILE A 5 -2.42 -15.15 -1.49
N TRP A 6 -3.51 -15.66 -2.06
CA TRP A 6 -4.36 -14.88 -2.97
C TRP A 6 -4.97 -13.66 -2.29
N ARG A 7 -5.48 -13.84 -1.07
CA ARG A 7 -5.99 -12.73 -0.26
C ARG A 7 -4.89 -11.70 0.04
N LYS A 8 -3.69 -12.15 0.40
CA LYS A 8 -2.57 -11.27 0.76
C LYS A 8 -2.09 -10.41 -0.41
N ILE A 9 -2.09 -10.94 -1.65
CA ILE A 9 -1.78 -10.15 -2.86
C ILE A 9 -2.84 -9.05 -3.08
N ILE A 10 -4.11 -9.36 -2.86
CA ILE A 10 -5.19 -8.37 -2.95
C ILE A 10 -5.01 -7.29 -1.86
N SER A 11 -4.71 -7.71 -0.63
CA SER A 11 -4.38 -6.81 0.47
C SER A 11 -3.22 -5.89 0.10
N ALA A 12 -2.14 -6.42 -0.46
CA ALA A 12 -0.98 -5.64 -0.93
C ALA A 12 -1.34 -4.62 -2.01
N SER A 13 -2.18 -5.02 -2.97
CA SER A 13 -2.61 -4.17 -4.08
C SER A 13 -3.38 -2.95 -3.56
N VAL A 14 -4.30 -3.18 -2.62
CA VAL A 14 -5.11 -2.12 -2.02
C VAL A 14 -4.29 -1.27 -1.05
N SER A 15 -3.58 -1.90 -0.12
CA SER A 15 -2.83 -1.17 0.91
C SER A 15 -1.63 -0.44 0.34
N GLY A 16 -0.91 -0.99 -0.64
CA GLY A 16 0.22 -0.32 -1.27
C GLY A 16 -0.21 0.91 -2.06
N SER A 17 -1.34 0.81 -2.76
CA SER A 17 -1.97 1.94 -3.45
C SER A 17 -2.37 3.06 -2.49
N LEU A 18 -3.11 2.71 -1.42
CA LEU A 18 -3.53 3.67 -0.40
C LEU A 18 -2.32 4.27 0.34
N PHE A 19 -1.30 3.45 0.62
CA PHE A 19 -0.09 3.90 1.29
C PHE A 19 0.63 4.96 0.46
N ALA A 20 0.84 4.73 -0.83
CA ALA A 20 1.50 5.70 -1.71
C ALA A 20 0.76 7.04 -1.74
N ILE A 21 -0.57 7.03 -1.87
CA ILE A 21 -1.40 8.24 -1.85
C ILE A 21 -1.28 8.96 -0.50
N LEU A 22 -1.41 8.24 0.62
CA LEU A 22 -1.33 8.83 1.95
C LEU A 22 0.05 9.42 2.23
N VAL A 23 1.12 8.73 1.85
CA VAL A 23 2.49 9.25 2.02
C VAL A 23 2.71 10.47 1.14
N ALA A 24 2.27 10.46 -0.11
CA ALA A 24 2.35 11.62 -0.99
C ALA A 24 1.56 12.81 -0.44
N LEU A 25 0.43 12.59 0.23
CA LEU A 25 -0.32 13.68 0.87
C LEU A 25 0.43 14.23 2.11
N ILE A 26 1.00 13.37 2.94
CA ILE A 26 1.67 13.80 4.17
C ILE A 26 3.05 14.43 3.86
N VAL A 27 3.75 13.88 2.89
CA VAL A 27 5.10 14.29 2.47
C VAL A 27 5.13 14.41 0.94
N PRO A 28 4.49 15.44 0.36
CA PRO A 28 4.48 15.63 -1.09
C PRO A 28 5.87 15.96 -1.64
N ASN A 29 6.71 16.65 -0.86
CA ASN A 29 8.09 16.94 -1.24
C ASN A 29 9.09 16.24 -0.31
N PRO A 30 9.56 15.03 -0.65
CA PRO A 30 10.56 14.34 0.16
C PRO A 30 11.94 15.02 0.17
N PHE A 31 12.20 15.97 -0.73
CA PHE A 31 13.49 16.66 -0.85
C PHE A 31 13.55 17.95 -0.02
N GLY A 32 12.45 18.35 0.61
CA GLY A 32 12.43 19.38 1.65
C GLY A 32 12.40 20.83 1.16
N GLU A 33 12.12 21.08 -0.12
CA GLU A 33 11.90 22.45 -0.61
C GLU A 33 10.55 22.97 -0.09
N SER A 34 10.51 24.26 0.24
CA SER A 34 9.31 24.89 0.79
C SER A 34 8.22 25.02 -0.26
N ILE A 35 7.02 24.55 0.08
CA ILE A 35 5.82 24.70 -0.76
C ILE A 35 5.16 26.04 -0.45
N SER A 36 5.08 26.91 -1.44
CA SER A 36 4.66 28.32 -1.30
C SER A 36 3.17 28.55 -1.53
N SER A 37 2.46 27.59 -2.14
CA SER A 37 1.03 27.72 -2.47
C SER A 37 0.27 26.40 -2.46
N ILE A 38 -1.06 26.49 -2.41
CA ILE A 38 -1.96 25.32 -2.49
C ILE A 38 -1.86 24.63 -3.86
N GLY A 39 -1.71 25.40 -4.95
CA GLY A 39 -1.55 24.85 -6.29
C GLY A 39 -0.26 24.03 -6.42
N GLU A 40 0.84 24.58 -5.90
CA GLU A 40 2.13 23.88 -5.83
C GLU A 40 2.04 22.62 -4.97
N TYR A 41 1.37 22.67 -3.81
CA TYR A 41 1.14 21.49 -2.98
C TYR A 41 0.43 20.36 -3.74
N ILE A 42 -0.67 20.68 -4.44
CA ILE A 42 -1.44 19.71 -5.20
C ILE A 42 -0.60 19.10 -6.32
N PHE A 43 0.16 19.93 -7.04
CA PHE A 43 1.02 19.46 -8.13
C PHE A 43 2.14 18.55 -7.62
N THR A 44 2.82 18.94 -6.53
CA THR A 44 3.88 18.13 -5.91
C THR A 44 3.33 16.81 -5.36
N PHE A 45 2.14 16.81 -4.75
CA PHE A 45 1.43 15.59 -4.38
C PHE A 45 1.16 14.67 -5.59
N ILE A 46 0.69 15.24 -6.70
CA ILE A 46 0.43 14.50 -7.95
C ILE A 46 1.71 13.88 -8.49
N LEU A 47 2.82 14.63 -8.50
CA LEU A 47 4.15 14.16 -8.90
C LEU A 47 4.69 13.05 -7.99
N ALA A 48 4.53 13.20 -6.67
CA ALA A 48 5.10 12.28 -5.70
C ALA A 48 4.36 10.94 -5.61
N THR A 49 3.03 10.93 -5.83
CA THR A 49 2.20 9.72 -5.74
C THR A 49 2.71 8.55 -6.60
N PRO A 50 2.94 8.70 -7.92
CA PRO A 50 3.45 7.60 -8.75
C PRO A 50 4.86 7.17 -8.34
N VAL A 51 5.71 8.08 -7.87
CA VAL A 51 7.05 7.76 -7.34
C VAL A 51 6.94 6.90 -6.10
N TYR A 52 6.18 7.33 -5.08
CA TYR A 52 5.96 6.54 -3.88
C TYR A 52 5.33 5.18 -4.21
N LEU A 53 4.42 5.13 -5.17
CA LEU A 53 3.82 3.87 -5.58
C LEU A 53 4.85 2.92 -6.19
N MET A 54 5.73 3.40 -7.07
CA MET A 54 6.78 2.58 -7.70
C MET A 54 7.76 1.98 -6.69
N TYR A 55 8.08 2.69 -5.59
CA TYR A 55 9.00 2.18 -4.57
C TYR A 55 8.30 1.38 -3.47
N SER A 56 7.17 1.86 -2.95
CA SER A 56 6.51 1.23 -1.82
C SER A 56 5.71 -0.01 -2.22
N PHE A 57 5.05 -0.02 -3.37
CA PHE A 57 4.19 -1.13 -3.75
C PHE A 57 4.96 -2.46 -3.92
N PRO A 58 6.10 -2.53 -4.63
CA PRO A 58 6.86 -3.77 -4.72
C PRO A 58 7.33 -4.30 -3.36
N VAL A 59 7.74 -3.40 -2.46
CA VAL A 59 8.13 -3.76 -1.09
C VAL A 59 6.93 -4.34 -0.34
N ILE A 60 5.78 -3.69 -0.38
CA ILE A 60 4.55 -4.16 0.29
C ILE A 60 4.08 -5.50 -0.31
N LEU A 61 4.16 -5.65 -1.64
CA LEU A 61 3.76 -6.86 -2.35
C LEU A 61 4.66 -8.05 -2.01
N ILE A 62 5.97 -7.86 -1.93
CA ILE A 62 6.92 -8.95 -1.67
C ILE A 62 7.07 -9.14 -0.17
N TYR A 63 7.66 -8.15 0.49
CA TYR A 63 7.99 -8.21 1.91
C TYR A 63 6.74 -8.26 2.78
N GLY A 64 5.75 -7.40 2.52
CA GLY A 64 4.50 -7.35 3.27
C GLY A 64 3.70 -8.66 3.20
N VAL A 65 3.59 -9.26 2.01
CA VAL A 65 2.92 -10.57 1.85
C VAL A 65 3.65 -11.68 2.58
N ILE A 66 4.98 -11.79 2.41
CA ILE A 66 5.79 -12.84 3.05
C ILE A 66 5.70 -12.74 4.56
N THR A 67 5.99 -11.56 5.12
CA THR A 67 5.96 -11.34 6.57
C THR A 67 4.57 -11.57 7.14
N SER A 68 3.52 -11.10 6.47
CA SER A 68 2.15 -11.31 6.94
C SER A 68 1.72 -12.79 6.94
N ILE A 69 2.20 -13.60 5.98
CA ILE A 69 2.00 -15.05 6.00
C ILE A 69 2.74 -15.67 7.20
N ILE A 70 3.98 -15.27 7.44
CA ILE A 70 4.78 -15.73 8.59
C ILE A 70 4.05 -15.37 9.90
N CYS A 71 3.55 -14.15 10.05
CA CYS A 71 2.76 -13.73 11.20
C CYS A 71 1.53 -14.62 11.41
N ASP A 72 0.73 -14.86 10.36
CA ASP A 72 -0.45 -15.73 10.44
C ASP A 72 -0.07 -17.16 10.87
N LEU A 73 1.02 -17.71 10.33
CA LEU A 73 1.50 -19.05 10.64
C LEU A 73 1.99 -19.17 12.09
N ILE A 74 2.82 -18.23 12.55
CA ILE A 74 3.36 -18.23 13.92
C ILE A 74 2.23 -18.02 14.93
N SER A 75 1.34 -17.05 14.71
CA SER A 75 0.21 -16.81 15.61
C SER A 75 -0.68 -18.04 15.75
N LYS A 76 -1.01 -18.68 14.63
CA LYS A 76 -1.83 -19.90 14.62
C LYS A 76 -1.11 -21.09 15.26
N PHE A 77 0.21 -21.20 15.07
CA PHE A 77 1.01 -22.25 15.70
C PHE A 77 1.00 -22.13 17.23
N ILE A 78 1.19 -20.92 17.75
CA ILE A 78 1.19 -20.64 19.19
C ILE A 78 -0.19 -20.90 19.82
N THR A 79 -1.28 -20.51 19.14
CA THR A 79 -2.64 -20.65 19.70
C THR A 79 -3.32 -21.99 19.40
N ARG A 80 -2.67 -22.89 18.65
CA ARG A 80 -3.24 -24.16 18.20
C ARG A 80 -3.82 -25.02 19.32
N LYS A 81 -3.19 -25.01 20.50
CA LYS A 81 -3.61 -25.82 21.65
C LYS A 81 -4.81 -25.24 22.42
N ASN A 82 -5.00 -23.92 22.37
CA ASN A 82 -5.93 -23.25 23.27
C ASN A 82 -7.19 -22.69 22.56
N ASN A 83 -7.29 -22.80 21.22
CA ASN A 83 -8.44 -22.35 20.39
C ASN A 83 -8.92 -20.89 20.63
N HIS A 84 -8.11 -20.06 21.30
CA HIS A 84 -8.47 -18.67 21.59
C HIS A 84 -8.19 -17.77 20.39
N LYS A 85 -9.19 -17.63 19.51
CA LYS A 85 -9.13 -16.73 18.33
C LYS A 85 -8.74 -15.28 18.66
N LYS A 86 -9.09 -14.78 19.85
CA LYS A 86 -8.70 -13.44 20.32
C LYS A 86 -7.18 -13.32 20.52
N ILE A 87 -6.56 -14.33 21.13
CA ILE A 87 -5.10 -14.36 21.37
C ILE A 87 -4.36 -14.45 20.03
N GLU A 88 -4.89 -15.25 19.08
CA GLU A 88 -4.30 -15.36 17.74
C GLU A 88 -4.26 -14.00 17.03
N LEU A 89 -5.35 -13.24 17.12
CA LEU A 89 -5.42 -11.89 16.57
C LEU A 89 -4.42 -10.94 17.23
N ILE A 90 -4.32 -10.96 18.56
CA ILE A 90 -3.36 -10.11 19.31
C ILE A 90 -1.93 -10.42 18.89
N LEU A 91 -1.54 -11.70 18.86
CA LEU A 91 -0.21 -12.11 18.42
C LEU A 91 0.06 -11.69 16.98
N ASN A 92 -0.94 -11.80 16.11
CA ASN A 92 -0.80 -11.41 14.71
C ASN A 92 -0.53 -9.91 14.57
N VAL A 93 -1.24 -9.07 15.34
CA VAL A 93 -1.02 -7.63 15.41
C VAL A 93 0.39 -7.33 15.93
N ILE A 94 0.80 -7.96 17.03
CA ILE A 94 2.14 -7.77 17.61
C ILE A 94 3.23 -8.11 16.59
N PHE A 95 3.12 -9.26 15.90
CA PHE A 95 4.12 -9.62 14.90
C PHE A 95 4.16 -8.65 13.72
N HIS A 96 3.02 -8.15 13.23
CA HIS A 96 3.02 -7.13 12.17
C HIS A 96 3.66 -5.82 12.61
N ILE A 97 3.46 -5.40 13.87
CA ILE A 97 4.15 -4.24 14.42
C ILE A 97 5.66 -4.48 14.48
N LEU A 98 6.09 -5.64 14.97
CA LEU A 98 7.51 -6.00 15.06
C LEU A 98 8.19 -6.03 13.69
N PHE A 99 7.59 -6.68 12.69
CA PHE A 99 8.13 -6.67 11.33
C PHE A 99 8.05 -5.29 10.67
N GLY A 100 6.97 -4.53 10.93
CA GLY A 100 6.81 -3.17 10.44
C GLY A 100 7.86 -2.19 11.00
N LEU A 101 8.32 -2.41 12.23
CA LEU A 101 9.36 -1.61 12.87
C LEU A 101 10.76 -1.80 12.28
N ILE A 102 11.02 -2.85 11.50
CA ILE A 102 12.37 -3.15 10.96
C ILE A 102 12.90 -2.02 10.07
N LEU A 103 12.02 -1.38 9.28
CA LEU A 103 12.40 -0.33 8.34
C LEU A 103 12.01 1.08 8.81
N LEU A 104 11.39 1.22 9.99
CA LEU A 104 10.90 2.47 10.62
C LEU A 104 10.16 3.43 9.65
N PRO A 105 9.66 4.57 10.16
CA PRO A 105 8.23 4.78 10.43
C PRO A 105 7.27 4.49 9.26
N PHE A 106 7.69 4.75 8.02
CA PHE A 106 6.95 4.43 6.80
C PHE A 106 6.58 2.94 6.70
N SER A 107 7.50 2.05 7.05
CA SER A 107 7.24 0.61 7.04
C SER A 107 6.21 0.18 8.08
N LEU A 108 6.19 0.83 9.25
CA LEU A 108 5.18 0.56 10.27
C LEU A 108 3.79 1.00 9.77
N GLY A 109 3.70 2.19 9.16
CA GLY A 109 2.46 2.66 8.52
C GLY A 109 1.97 1.70 7.44
N ALA A 110 2.86 1.25 6.57
CA ALA A 110 2.55 0.26 5.54
C ALA A 110 2.07 -1.08 6.13
N ALA A 111 2.74 -1.57 7.19
CA ALA A 111 2.39 -2.83 7.85
C ALA A 111 1.01 -2.76 8.53
N ILE A 112 0.69 -1.65 9.19
CA ILE A 112 -0.63 -1.42 9.80
C ILE A 112 -1.71 -1.37 8.72
N LEU A 113 -1.49 -0.61 7.65
CA LEU A 113 -2.46 -0.49 6.56
C LEU A 113 -2.69 -1.83 5.85
N PHE A 114 -1.62 -2.60 5.63
CA PHE A 114 -1.69 -3.96 5.11
C PHE A 114 -2.52 -4.86 6.04
N LEU A 115 -2.23 -4.85 7.33
CA LEU A 115 -2.91 -5.67 8.33
C LEU A 115 -4.41 -5.36 8.36
N ILE A 116 -4.78 -4.08 8.42
CA ILE A 116 -6.19 -3.64 8.43
C ILE A 116 -6.89 -4.13 7.16
N THR A 117 -6.27 -3.91 6.00
CA THR A 117 -6.80 -4.33 4.70
C THR A 117 -7.01 -5.85 4.65
N ASP A 118 -6.02 -6.62 5.10
CA ASP A 118 -6.10 -8.07 5.12
C ASP A 118 -7.23 -8.59 6.02
N LYS A 119 -7.39 -8.02 7.23
CA LYS A 119 -8.48 -8.41 8.13
C LYS A 119 -9.85 -8.00 7.58
N MET A 120 -9.96 -6.85 6.93
CA MET A 120 -11.21 -6.42 6.27
C MET A 120 -11.61 -7.38 5.14
N ILE A 121 -10.66 -7.79 4.30
CA ILE A 121 -10.91 -8.76 3.23
C ILE A 121 -11.23 -10.14 3.80
N GLN A 122 -10.51 -10.58 4.83
CA GLN A 122 -10.74 -11.87 5.50
C GLN A 122 -12.16 -11.97 6.07
N LYS A 123 -12.69 -10.90 6.66
CA LYS A 123 -14.06 -10.86 7.21
C LYS A 123 -15.15 -11.12 6.17
N ARG A 124 -14.89 -10.88 4.88
CA ARG A 124 -15.87 -11.11 3.81
C ARG A 124 -16.11 -12.59 3.50
N ASN A 125 -15.31 -13.51 4.07
CA ASN A 125 -15.41 -14.96 3.88
C ASN A 125 -15.46 -15.42 2.40
N TYR A 126 -14.96 -14.58 1.49
CA TYR A 126 -14.95 -14.86 0.06
C TYR A 126 -13.78 -15.78 -0.29
N LYS A 127 -14.02 -16.76 -1.16
CA LYS A 127 -13.00 -17.70 -1.64
C LYS A 127 -12.24 -17.10 -2.83
N PHE A 128 -11.20 -16.33 -2.55
CA PHE A 128 -10.34 -15.77 -3.57
C PHE A 128 -9.51 -16.85 -4.28
N ASN A 129 -9.35 -16.69 -5.58
CA ASN A 129 -8.45 -17.49 -6.42
C ASN A 129 -7.39 -16.59 -7.06
N TRP A 130 -6.40 -17.18 -7.73
CA TRP A 130 -5.31 -16.47 -8.41
C TRP A 130 -5.79 -15.37 -9.36
N VAL A 131 -6.87 -15.60 -10.10
CA VAL A 131 -7.41 -14.63 -11.06
C VAL A 131 -7.83 -13.34 -10.35
N HIS A 132 -8.41 -13.43 -9.15
CA HIS A 132 -8.76 -12.24 -8.36
C HIS A 132 -7.50 -11.47 -7.91
N SER A 133 -6.44 -12.18 -7.54
CA SER A 133 -5.16 -11.58 -7.13
C SER A 133 -4.43 -10.90 -8.28
N VAL A 134 -4.43 -11.50 -9.47
CA VAL A 134 -3.86 -10.84 -10.65
C VAL A 134 -4.71 -9.64 -11.04
N LYS A 135 -6.04 -9.76 -11.01
CA LYS A 135 -6.95 -8.64 -11.27
C LYS A 135 -6.75 -7.49 -10.28
N SER A 136 -6.44 -7.75 -9.01
CA SER A 136 -6.24 -6.66 -8.04
C SER A 136 -5.00 -5.81 -8.34
N LEU A 137 -4.02 -6.32 -9.09
CA LEU A 137 -2.87 -5.53 -9.54
C LEU A 137 -3.27 -4.38 -10.48
N ILE A 138 -4.49 -4.41 -11.04
CA ILE A 138 -5.02 -3.27 -11.79
C ILE A 138 -5.16 -2.02 -10.91
N ILE A 139 -5.31 -2.16 -9.59
CA ILE A 139 -5.49 -1.04 -8.67
C ILE A 139 -4.24 -0.14 -8.64
N PRO A 140 -3.04 -0.64 -8.29
CA PRO A 140 -1.83 0.17 -8.36
C PRO A 140 -1.54 0.63 -9.79
N CYS A 141 -1.73 -0.22 -10.82
CA CYS A 141 -1.52 0.22 -12.21
C CYS A 141 -2.44 1.37 -12.62
N ALA A 142 -3.73 1.32 -12.27
CA ALA A 142 -4.68 2.38 -12.60
C ALA A 142 -4.35 3.68 -11.87
N ILE A 143 -3.97 3.62 -10.59
CA ILE A 143 -3.53 4.81 -9.84
C ILE A 143 -2.29 5.41 -10.50
N TRP A 144 -1.28 4.59 -10.79
CA TRP A 144 -0.08 5.07 -11.48
C TRP A 144 -0.43 5.77 -12.81
N LEU A 145 -1.26 5.14 -13.64
CA LEU A 145 -1.66 5.68 -14.94
C LEU A 145 -2.47 6.98 -14.80
N ILE A 146 -3.37 7.08 -13.83
CA ILE A 146 -4.16 8.30 -13.59
C ILE A 146 -3.24 9.46 -13.23
N PHE A 147 -2.34 9.27 -12.27
CA PHE A 147 -1.43 10.34 -11.83
C PHE A 147 -0.43 10.73 -12.91
N MET A 148 0.17 9.75 -13.60
CA MET A 148 1.05 10.02 -14.75
C MET A 148 0.31 10.73 -15.90
N GLY A 149 -0.95 10.37 -16.15
CA GLY A 149 -1.78 11.03 -17.14
C GLY A 149 -2.03 12.50 -16.80
N ILE A 150 -2.29 12.82 -15.53
CA ILE A 150 -2.45 14.22 -15.07
C ILE A 150 -1.15 15.00 -15.27
N ILE A 151 0.00 14.43 -14.89
CA ILE A 151 1.33 15.06 -15.06
C ILE A 151 1.58 15.36 -16.55
N TYR A 152 1.30 14.41 -17.43
CA TYR A 152 1.54 14.58 -18.86
C TYR A 152 0.61 15.64 -19.49
N LEU A 153 -0.66 15.69 -19.05
CA LEU A 153 -1.59 16.72 -19.50
C LEU A 153 -1.14 18.12 -19.07
N GLU A 154 -0.71 18.28 -17.82
CA GLU A 154 -0.18 19.56 -17.31
C GLU A 154 0.99 20.04 -18.15
N HIS A 155 1.95 19.16 -18.45
CA HIS A 155 3.10 19.49 -19.28
C HIS A 155 2.70 19.90 -20.71
N ILE A 156 1.70 19.24 -21.32
CA ILE A 156 1.18 19.65 -22.63
C ILE A 156 0.56 21.05 -22.59
N PHE A 157 -0.27 21.33 -21.58
CA PHE A 157 -0.93 22.64 -21.47
C PHE A 157 0.06 23.76 -21.18
N SER A 158 1.06 23.51 -20.34
CA SER A 158 2.12 24.47 -20.03
C SER A 158 2.90 24.86 -21.31
N ASN A 159 3.36 23.87 -22.07
CA ASN A 159 4.08 24.11 -23.32
C ASN A 159 3.23 24.81 -24.38
N LEU A 160 1.94 24.50 -24.46
CA LEU A 160 1.04 25.17 -25.40
C LEU A 160 0.88 26.65 -25.05
N ASN A 161 0.79 27.00 -23.76
CA ASN A 161 0.71 28.39 -23.32
C ASN A 161 1.99 29.17 -23.65
N GLU A 162 3.17 28.56 -23.50
CA GLU A 162 4.45 29.19 -23.89
C GLU A 162 4.54 29.47 -25.39
N LEU A 163 3.88 28.66 -26.23
CA LEU A 163 3.87 28.85 -27.69
C LEU A 163 2.83 29.89 -28.17
N LEU A 164 1.84 30.23 -27.34
CA LEU A 164 0.75 31.14 -27.68
C LEU A 164 0.94 32.56 -27.14
N VAL A 165 1.97 32.79 -26.31
CA VAL A 165 2.38 34.09 -25.75
C VAL A 165 3.63 34.60 -26.49
#